data_AF-A0A949ERF4-F1
#
_entry.id   AF-A0A949ERF4-F1
#
_cell.length_a   1.000
_cell.length_b   1.000
_cell.length_c   1.000
_cell.angle_alpha   90.00
_cell.angle_beta   90.00
_cell.angle_gamma   90.00
#
_symmetry.space_group_name_H-M   'P 1'
#
loop_
_entity.id
_entity.type
_entity.pdbx_description
1 polymer ?
#
loop_
_entity_poly.entity_id
_entity_poly.type
_entity_poly.pdbx_seq_one_letter_code
_entity_poly.pdbx_strand_id
1 'polypeptide(L)'
;MSDLLQPHASQREADRRARVWLNNLDRQAAVGSRHHIVPRFLLTRFASSSGQLRVRSRTDGAITLRAVGDLAIRDFYTSVADDIGFDSSLESLLSVVEGGAANVLRHHLDLRAFAHPRAFTPEERATIDTFVAMQSVRGMRMRRLIEVVTDYSVKLLNQDQLSKSEAEDLVFVPHPNEHLSVIGALAERGGDVLGRRPMSLVFLDAPLLITGDEPVVTVHSDESPILGHSGDGLSGRGQLSPPEASARGFANADLIMLAVSPSAMMLYGSAAVHRMPHEMRLAGEVAASFAAEHNDRVVAASVDWVAANPAHHAFTSMVMPPPGAVIRVHDNGSAAAAAANATVAGRPIRRLRADDVALRSGGEPV
;
A
#
# COMPACT_ATOMS: atom_id res chain seq x y z
N MET A 1 -3.66 20.58 -15.71
CA MET A 1 -2.91 19.61 -14.87
C MET A 1 -3.24 18.15 -15.18
N SER A 2 -4.38 17.82 -15.83
CA SER A 2 -4.75 16.44 -16.27
C SER A 2 -3.86 15.78 -17.34
N ASP A 3 -2.74 16.38 -17.74
CA ASP A 3 -1.99 15.98 -18.94
C ASP A 3 -0.71 15.19 -18.66
N LEU A 4 -0.38 14.95 -17.37
CA LEU A 4 0.86 14.29 -16.97
C LEU A 4 0.85 12.77 -17.20
N LEU A 5 -0.33 12.13 -17.11
CA LEU A 5 -0.48 10.66 -17.09
C LEU A 5 -1.09 10.10 -18.39
N GLN A 6 -0.78 10.71 -19.54
CA GLN A 6 -1.35 10.31 -20.82
C GLN A 6 -0.75 8.98 -21.30
N PRO A 7 -1.53 7.89 -21.40
CA PRO A 7 -1.01 6.56 -21.69
C PRO A 7 -0.49 6.38 -23.12
N HIS A 8 -0.81 7.32 -24.02
CA HIS A 8 -0.41 7.28 -25.42
C HIS A 8 0.74 8.24 -25.77
N ALA A 9 1.31 8.93 -24.76
CA ALA A 9 2.47 9.78 -24.99
C ALA A 9 3.71 8.92 -25.29
N SER A 10 4.49 9.31 -26.30
CA SER A 10 5.82 8.72 -26.49
C SER A 10 6.69 8.99 -25.24
N GLN A 11 7.67 8.13 -24.96
CA GLN A 11 8.59 8.33 -23.83
C GLN A 11 9.23 9.73 -23.83
N ARG A 12 9.63 10.22 -25.01
CA ARG A 12 10.18 11.59 -25.16
C ARG A 12 9.19 12.67 -24.74
N GLU A 13 7.92 12.49 -25.08
CA GLU A 13 6.86 13.44 -24.73
C GLU A 13 6.52 13.37 -23.24
N ALA A 14 6.47 12.16 -22.66
CA ALA A 14 6.33 11.97 -21.22
C ALA A 14 7.48 12.64 -20.44
N ASP A 15 8.73 12.42 -20.86
CA ASP A 15 9.91 13.06 -20.26
C ASP A 15 9.87 14.59 -20.38
N ARG A 16 9.43 15.10 -21.53
CA ARG A 16 9.27 16.55 -21.74
C ARG A 16 8.25 17.13 -20.78
N ARG A 17 7.09 16.49 -20.63
CA ARG A 17 6.03 16.93 -19.71
C ARG A 17 6.46 16.84 -18.26
N ALA A 18 7.11 15.75 -17.87
CA ALA A 18 7.66 15.57 -16.54
C ALA A 18 8.65 16.68 -16.18
N ARG A 19 9.58 17.01 -17.09
CA ARG A 19 10.52 18.14 -16.92
C ARG A 19 9.81 19.49 -16.78
N VAL A 20 8.83 19.77 -17.65
CA VAL A 20 8.05 21.02 -17.58
C VAL A 20 7.30 21.13 -16.26
N TRP A 21 6.69 20.04 -15.81
CA TRP A 21 5.97 20.00 -14.54
C TRP A 21 6.91 20.18 -13.34
N LEU A 22 8.04 19.47 -13.29
CA LEU A 22 9.05 19.58 -12.23
C LEU A 22 9.63 20.99 -12.12
N ASN A 23 9.86 21.66 -13.25
CA ASN A 23 10.40 23.02 -13.27
C ASN A 23 9.42 24.08 -12.77
N ASN A 24 8.12 23.77 -12.79
CA ASN A 24 7.05 24.69 -12.35
C ASN A 24 6.58 24.40 -10.92
N LEU A 25 7.23 23.47 -10.22
CA LEU A 25 6.81 23.02 -8.89
C LEU A 25 7.39 23.92 -7.80
N ASP A 26 6.53 24.41 -6.89
CA ASP A 26 7.00 24.96 -5.62
C ASP A 26 7.32 23.82 -4.66
N ARG A 27 8.62 23.50 -4.54
CA ARG A 27 9.13 22.40 -3.71
C ARG A 27 8.92 22.61 -2.22
N GLN A 28 8.63 23.83 -1.77
CA GLN A 28 8.43 24.16 -0.35
C GLN A 28 6.96 24.23 0.05
N ALA A 29 6.03 24.40 -0.90
CA ALA A 29 4.62 24.67 -0.61
C ALA A 29 3.92 23.62 0.28
N ALA A 30 4.38 22.37 0.29
CA ALA A 30 3.70 21.29 1.00
C ALA A 30 4.50 20.70 2.18
N VAL A 31 5.69 21.24 2.47
CA VAL A 31 6.52 20.82 3.59
C VAL A 31 5.79 21.06 4.93
N GLY A 32 5.76 20.04 5.79
CA GLY A 32 5.04 20.09 7.07
C GLY A 32 3.53 19.86 6.97
N SER A 33 3.02 19.53 5.79
CA SER A 33 1.61 19.19 5.60
C SER A 33 1.24 17.88 6.27
N ARG A 34 -0.07 17.70 6.52
CA ARG A 34 -0.61 16.42 6.94
C ARG A 34 -0.94 15.62 5.68
N HIS A 35 -0.39 14.42 5.58
CA HIS A 35 -0.60 13.53 4.45
C HIS A 35 -1.52 12.39 4.85
N HIS A 36 -2.51 12.12 4.02
CA HIS A 36 -3.25 10.89 4.15
C HIS A 36 -2.50 9.78 3.44
N ILE A 37 -2.23 8.66 4.13
CA ILE A 37 -1.74 7.45 3.46
C ILE A 37 -2.82 6.91 2.52
N VAL A 38 -4.08 6.96 2.97
CA VAL A 38 -5.26 6.64 2.17
C VAL A 38 -5.91 7.95 1.73
N PRO A 39 -5.96 8.27 0.42
CA PRO A 39 -6.41 9.56 -0.07
C PRO A 39 -7.72 10.04 0.55
N ARG A 40 -7.80 11.34 0.82
CA ARG A 40 -8.99 11.96 1.42
C ARG A 40 -10.27 11.67 0.62
N PHE A 41 -10.19 11.68 -0.71
CA PHE A 41 -11.35 11.40 -1.57
C PHE A 41 -11.91 9.99 -1.34
N LEU A 42 -11.04 9.01 -1.08
CA LEU A 42 -11.42 7.62 -0.84
C LEU A 42 -12.05 7.49 0.55
N LEU A 43 -11.39 8.04 1.58
CA LEU A 43 -11.91 8.03 2.96
C LEU A 43 -13.28 8.72 3.08
N THR A 44 -13.50 9.78 2.31
CA THR A 44 -14.77 10.53 2.31
C THR A 44 -15.93 9.65 1.85
N ARG A 45 -15.70 8.67 0.96
CA ARG A 45 -16.73 7.71 0.52
C ARG A 45 -17.15 6.74 1.62
N PHE A 46 -16.27 6.49 2.60
CA PHE A 46 -16.60 5.68 3.77
C PHE A 46 -17.19 6.49 4.91
N ALA A 47 -17.09 7.82 4.89
CA ALA A 47 -17.61 8.67 5.94
C ALA A 47 -19.16 8.70 5.95
N SER A 48 -19.74 8.97 7.11
CA SER A 48 -21.14 9.37 7.24
C SER A 48 -21.41 10.72 6.55
N SER A 49 -22.68 11.13 6.49
CA SER A 49 -23.07 12.48 6.07
C SER A 49 -22.46 13.59 6.94
N SER A 50 -22.07 13.28 8.18
CA SER A 50 -21.34 14.20 9.07
C SER A 50 -19.82 14.19 8.86
N GLY A 51 -19.30 13.46 7.86
CA GLY A 51 -17.87 13.39 7.56
C GLY A 51 -17.06 12.53 8.54
N GLN A 52 -17.72 11.63 9.28
CA GLN A 52 -17.09 10.78 10.29
C GLN A 52 -16.98 9.32 9.84
N LEU A 53 -15.88 8.66 10.20
CA LEU A 53 -15.70 7.22 10.05
C LEU A 53 -15.67 6.56 11.42
N ARG A 54 -16.08 5.30 11.49
CA ARG A 54 -15.79 4.44 12.64
C ARG A 54 -14.43 3.81 12.41
N VAL A 55 -13.49 4.09 13.29
CA VAL A 55 -12.08 3.70 13.18
C VAL A 55 -11.75 2.78 14.33
N ARG A 56 -11.05 1.68 14.04
CA ARG A 56 -10.52 0.77 15.05
C ARG A 56 -9.00 0.71 14.93
N SER A 57 -8.34 1.02 16.04
CA SER A 57 -6.89 0.96 16.17
C SER A 57 -6.43 -0.50 16.15
N ARG A 58 -5.35 -0.77 15.42
CA ARG A 58 -4.70 -2.08 15.36
C ARG A 58 -3.74 -2.31 16.53
N THR A 59 -3.41 -1.24 17.27
CA THR A 59 -2.48 -1.31 18.40
C THR A 59 -3.17 -1.74 19.70
N ASP A 60 -4.31 -1.13 20.02
CA ASP A 60 -5.02 -1.32 21.29
C ASP A 60 -6.47 -1.81 21.10
N GLY A 61 -6.93 -1.97 19.86
CA GLY A 61 -8.28 -2.40 19.53
C GLY A 61 -9.36 -1.34 19.77
N ALA A 62 -9.01 -0.13 20.20
CA ALA A 62 -9.94 0.93 20.55
C ALA A 62 -10.78 1.36 19.35
N ILE A 63 -12.09 1.51 19.56
CA ILE A 63 -13.05 1.94 18.54
C ILE A 63 -13.44 3.39 18.80
N THR A 64 -13.27 4.24 17.80
CA THR A 64 -13.56 5.68 17.89
C THR A 64 -14.32 6.16 16.65
N LEU A 65 -15.06 7.26 16.78
CA LEU A 65 -15.55 8.03 15.65
C LEU A 65 -14.57 9.16 15.37
N ARG A 66 -14.08 9.27 14.13
CA ARG A 66 -13.06 10.27 13.74
C ARG A 66 -13.44 10.98 12.46
N ALA A 67 -13.07 12.25 12.34
CA ALA A 67 -13.19 12.95 11.07
C ALA A 67 -12.13 12.44 10.07
N VAL A 68 -12.40 12.52 8.77
CA VAL A 68 -11.44 12.15 7.72
C VAL A 68 -10.09 12.87 7.91
N GLY A 69 -10.11 14.13 8.34
CA GLY A 69 -8.90 14.93 8.58
C GLY A 69 -7.99 14.38 9.69
N ASP A 70 -8.54 13.62 10.63
CA ASP A 70 -7.81 13.10 11.78
C ASP A 70 -6.97 11.87 11.42
N LEU A 71 -7.26 11.22 10.28
CA LEU A 71 -6.52 10.07 9.76
C LEU A 71 -5.25 10.46 8.99
N ALA A 72 -4.97 11.76 8.87
CA ALA A 72 -3.75 12.26 8.25
C ALA A 72 -2.55 12.19 9.18
N ILE A 73 -1.41 11.80 8.63
CA ILE A 73 -0.12 11.63 9.30
C ILE A 73 0.81 12.76 8.87
N ARG A 74 1.50 13.38 9.82
CA ARG A 74 2.50 14.42 9.53
C ARG A 74 3.78 13.80 9.01
N ASP A 75 4.41 14.49 8.06
CA ASP A 75 5.78 14.25 7.59
C ASP A 75 6.05 12.83 7.05
N PHE A 76 5.03 12.14 6.52
CA PHE A 76 5.20 10.75 6.08
C PHE A 76 6.02 10.64 4.78
N TYR A 77 5.85 11.59 3.85
CA TYR A 77 6.52 11.62 2.54
C TYR A 77 7.59 12.71 2.42
N THR A 78 7.91 13.40 3.51
CA THR A 78 8.83 14.52 3.46
C THR A 78 10.28 14.00 3.40
N SER A 79 10.96 14.19 2.27
CA SER A 79 12.36 13.78 2.08
C SER A 79 13.33 14.74 2.76
N VAL A 80 14.35 14.23 3.45
CA VAL A 80 15.47 15.05 3.95
C VAL A 80 16.48 15.23 2.81
N ALA A 81 16.56 16.38 2.15
CA ALA A 81 17.64 16.63 1.20
C ALA A 81 18.92 17.05 1.95
N ASP A 82 20.07 16.59 1.46
CA ASP A 82 21.36 16.74 2.17
C ASP A 82 21.88 18.20 2.21
N ASP A 83 21.27 19.13 1.48
CA ASP A 83 21.80 20.50 1.32
C ASP A 83 20.79 21.61 0.92
N ILE A 84 19.54 21.31 0.54
CA ILE A 84 18.59 22.31 -0.02
C ILE A 84 17.20 22.34 0.69
N GLY A 85 16.99 21.51 1.72
CA GLY A 85 15.72 21.43 2.42
C GLY A 85 14.72 20.46 1.78
N PHE A 86 13.53 20.34 2.36
CA PHE A 86 12.53 19.32 2.00
C PHE A 86 12.00 19.48 0.54
N ASP A 87 11.73 18.38 -0.18
CA ASP A 87 11.18 18.39 -1.55
C ASP A 87 9.75 17.79 -1.59
N SER A 88 8.78 18.60 -2.03
CA SER A 88 7.36 18.22 -2.16
C SER A 88 6.97 17.61 -3.52
N SER A 89 7.93 17.33 -4.40
CA SER A 89 7.68 16.80 -5.74
C SER A 89 6.82 15.52 -5.73
N LEU A 90 7.12 14.56 -4.86
CA LEU A 90 6.32 13.34 -4.73
C LEU A 90 4.87 13.63 -4.32
N GLU A 91 4.65 14.56 -3.40
CA GLU A 91 3.31 14.92 -2.92
C GLU A 91 2.46 15.54 -4.01
N SER A 92 3.08 16.37 -4.84
CA SER A 92 2.42 16.97 -5.99
C SER A 92 2.07 15.92 -7.04
N LEU A 93 2.95 14.94 -7.28
CA LEU A 93 2.66 13.82 -8.16
C LEU A 93 1.48 12.98 -7.63
N LEU A 94 1.48 12.67 -6.33
CA LEU A 94 0.38 11.94 -5.68
C LEU A 94 -0.94 12.70 -5.83
N SER A 95 -0.95 14.02 -5.65
CA SER A 95 -2.13 14.86 -5.84
C SER A 95 -2.70 14.77 -7.27
N VAL A 96 -1.85 14.73 -8.30
CA VAL A 96 -2.28 14.55 -9.69
C VAL A 96 -2.90 13.17 -9.91
N VAL A 97 -2.25 12.11 -9.43
CA VAL A 97 -2.74 10.72 -9.55
C VAL A 97 -4.09 10.56 -8.81
N GLU A 98 -4.17 11.04 -7.58
CA GLU A 98 -5.37 10.99 -6.74
C GLU A 98 -6.52 11.79 -7.34
N GLY A 99 -6.25 13.01 -7.85
CA GLY A 99 -7.26 13.84 -8.50
C GLY A 99 -7.84 13.19 -9.77
N GLY A 100 -6.97 12.55 -10.57
CA GLY A 100 -7.39 11.75 -11.72
C GLY A 100 -8.30 10.59 -11.33
N ALA A 101 -7.86 9.76 -10.38
CA ALA A 101 -8.65 8.62 -9.90
C ALA A 101 -9.98 9.03 -9.27
N ALA A 102 -9.99 10.11 -8.47
CA ALA A 102 -11.21 10.65 -7.88
C ALA A 102 -12.24 11.06 -8.94
N ASN A 103 -11.78 11.70 -10.03
CA ASN A 103 -12.65 12.10 -11.13
C ASN A 103 -13.22 10.89 -11.88
N VAL A 104 -12.40 9.88 -12.17
CA VAL A 104 -12.84 8.64 -12.81
C VAL A 104 -13.88 7.93 -11.94
N LEU A 105 -13.60 7.72 -10.66
CA LEU A 105 -14.53 7.06 -9.75
C LEU A 105 -15.83 7.85 -9.58
N ARG A 106 -15.79 9.18 -9.60
CA ARG A 106 -17.01 9.99 -9.57
C ARG A 106 -17.93 9.70 -10.76
N HIS A 107 -17.38 9.58 -11.97
CA HIS A 107 -18.18 9.25 -13.16
C HIS A 107 -18.79 7.84 -13.08
N HIS A 108 -18.05 6.86 -12.56
CA HIS A 108 -18.49 5.47 -12.53
C HIS A 108 -19.34 5.10 -11.29
N LEU A 109 -19.24 5.85 -10.19
CA LEU A 109 -19.95 5.56 -8.94
C LEU A 109 -21.09 6.55 -8.64
N ASP A 110 -20.87 7.86 -8.85
CA ASP A 110 -21.79 8.89 -8.33
C ASP A 110 -22.80 9.35 -9.39
N LEU A 111 -22.38 9.41 -10.66
CA LEU A 111 -23.22 9.88 -11.76
C LEU A 111 -24.07 8.78 -12.39
N ARG A 112 -24.20 7.62 -11.75
CA ARG A 112 -24.92 6.45 -12.28
C ARG A 112 -26.42 6.67 -12.49
N ALA A 113 -27.03 7.59 -11.74
CA ALA A 113 -28.43 7.98 -11.97
C ALA A 113 -28.63 8.67 -13.33
N PHE A 114 -27.55 9.17 -13.93
CA PHE A 114 -27.56 9.96 -15.16
C PHE A 114 -26.74 9.32 -16.30
N ALA A 115 -26.06 8.20 -16.05
CA ALA A 115 -25.19 7.54 -17.01
C ALA A 115 -25.31 6.02 -16.94
N HIS A 116 -25.35 5.39 -18.11
CA HIS A 116 -25.33 3.92 -18.21
C HIS A 116 -23.97 3.37 -17.76
N PRO A 117 -23.95 2.23 -17.05
CA PRO A 117 -22.71 1.52 -16.78
C PRO A 117 -21.94 1.22 -18.07
N ARG A 118 -20.64 1.49 -18.07
CA ARG A 118 -19.77 1.25 -19.22
C ARG A 118 -18.39 0.79 -18.77
N ALA A 119 -17.64 0.20 -19.69
CA ALA A 119 -16.22 -0.05 -19.49
C ALA A 119 -15.46 1.27 -19.25
N PHE A 120 -14.37 1.19 -18.51
CA PHE A 120 -13.38 2.27 -18.45
C PHE A 120 -12.79 2.50 -19.84
N THR A 121 -12.58 3.76 -20.21
CA THR A 121 -11.76 4.06 -21.40
C THR A 121 -10.30 3.66 -21.12
N PRO A 122 -9.45 3.49 -22.14
CA PRO A 122 -8.03 3.22 -21.93
C PRO A 122 -7.33 4.25 -21.00
N GLU A 123 -7.70 5.52 -21.11
CA GLU A 123 -7.15 6.61 -20.29
C GLU A 123 -7.63 6.55 -18.85
N GLU A 124 -8.93 6.30 -18.64
CA GLU A 124 -9.48 6.09 -17.30
C GLU A 124 -8.85 4.87 -16.64
N ARG A 125 -8.64 3.79 -17.42
CA ARG A 125 -8.02 2.56 -16.95
C ARG A 125 -6.58 2.79 -16.52
N ALA A 126 -5.76 3.44 -17.36
CA ALA A 126 -4.38 3.78 -17.01
C ALA A 126 -4.29 4.68 -15.76
N THR A 127 -5.22 5.63 -15.62
CA THR A 127 -5.31 6.50 -14.45
C THR A 127 -5.59 5.71 -13.17
N ILE A 128 -6.56 4.81 -13.21
CA ILE A 128 -6.93 3.96 -12.06
C ILE A 128 -5.82 2.96 -11.74
N ASP A 129 -5.21 2.33 -12.74
CA ASP A 129 -4.13 1.37 -12.54
C ASP A 129 -2.90 2.05 -11.90
N THR A 130 -2.53 3.23 -12.37
CA THR A 130 -1.48 4.06 -11.75
C THR A 130 -1.83 4.37 -10.29
N PHE A 131 -3.08 4.74 -10.01
CA PHE A 131 -3.54 5.03 -8.66
C PHE A 131 -3.46 3.81 -7.73
N VAL A 132 -3.98 2.66 -8.15
CA VAL A 132 -3.94 1.42 -7.34
C VAL A 132 -2.50 0.96 -7.13
N ALA A 133 -1.64 1.05 -8.15
CA ALA A 133 -0.23 0.72 -8.03
C ALA A 133 0.48 1.63 -7.01
N MET A 134 0.32 2.95 -7.13
CA MET A 134 0.86 3.91 -6.15
C MET A 134 0.34 3.63 -4.73
N GLN A 135 -0.96 3.35 -4.59
CA GLN A 135 -1.56 3.05 -3.29
C GLN A 135 -1.00 1.78 -2.66
N SER A 136 -0.64 0.78 -3.46
CA SER A 136 -0.09 -0.50 -2.98
C SER A 136 1.35 -0.40 -2.44
N VAL A 137 2.09 0.66 -2.78
CA VAL A 137 3.53 0.80 -2.43
C VAL A 137 3.84 1.97 -1.49
N ARG A 138 2.89 2.89 -1.30
CA ARG A 138 3.08 4.08 -0.44
C ARG A 138 2.73 3.86 1.03
N GLY A 139 2.16 2.71 1.39
CA GLY A 139 1.69 2.39 2.74
C GLY A 139 2.78 2.23 3.80
N MET A 140 2.37 2.22 5.07
CA MET A 140 3.24 1.94 6.21
C MET A 140 3.86 0.56 6.13
N ARG A 141 3.11 -0.43 5.64
CA ARG A 141 3.55 -1.81 5.51
C ARG A 141 4.74 -1.93 4.57
N MET A 142 4.70 -1.25 3.43
CA MET A 142 5.82 -1.24 2.47
C MET A 142 7.06 -0.58 3.08
N ARG A 143 6.89 0.55 3.77
CA ARG A 143 8.02 1.19 4.46
C ARG A 143 8.62 0.27 5.53
N ARG A 144 7.77 -0.38 6.33
CA ARG A 144 8.20 -1.35 7.33
C ARG A 144 8.89 -2.57 6.69
N LEU A 145 8.44 -3.01 5.51
CA LEU A 145 9.08 -4.09 4.76
C LEU A 145 10.52 -3.72 4.40
N ILE A 146 10.74 -2.50 3.89
CA ILE A 146 12.08 -2.02 3.53
C ILE A 146 12.97 -1.97 4.78
N GLU A 147 12.46 -1.53 5.93
CA GLU A 147 13.21 -1.56 7.20
C GLU A 147 13.67 -2.98 7.57
N VAL A 148 12.76 -3.96 7.52
CA VAL A 148 13.06 -5.36 7.86
C VAL A 148 14.03 -5.98 6.86
N VAL A 149 13.86 -5.73 5.56
CA VAL A 149 14.75 -6.24 4.51
C VAL A 149 16.14 -5.65 4.64
N THR A 150 16.27 -4.36 4.93
CA THR A 150 17.56 -3.71 5.16
C THR A 150 18.25 -4.29 6.40
N ASP A 151 17.55 -4.40 7.52
CA ASP A 151 18.10 -4.98 8.76
C ASP A 151 18.62 -6.40 8.53
N TYR A 152 17.78 -7.24 7.93
CA TYR A 152 18.15 -8.61 7.58
C TYR A 152 19.36 -8.66 6.64
N SER A 153 19.38 -7.85 5.58
CA SER A 153 20.45 -7.87 4.58
C SER A 153 21.78 -7.42 5.15
N VAL A 154 21.79 -6.37 5.98
CA VAL A 154 23.02 -5.90 6.64
C VAL A 154 23.56 -6.98 7.58
N LYS A 155 22.71 -7.61 8.39
CA LYS A 155 23.12 -8.70 9.29
C LYS A 155 23.64 -9.91 8.53
N LEU A 156 23.00 -10.27 7.42
CA LEU A 156 23.42 -11.38 6.55
C LEU A 156 24.79 -11.12 5.91
N LEU A 157 25.05 -9.90 5.45
CA LEU A 157 26.32 -9.54 4.79
C LEU A 157 27.49 -9.37 5.76
N ASN A 158 27.22 -9.20 7.05
CA ASN A 158 28.23 -8.95 8.09
C ASN A 158 28.24 -10.05 9.18
N GLN A 159 27.86 -11.28 8.84
CA GLN A 159 27.80 -12.41 9.80
C GLN A 159 29.16 -12.74 10.42
N ASP A 160 30.26 -12.39 9.76
CA ASP A 160 31.64 -12.56 10.23
C ASP A 160 32.09 -11.43 11.17
N GLN A 161 31.41 -10.29 11.13
CA GLN A 161 31.73 -9.09 11.91
C GLN A 161 30.78 -8.86 13.09
N LEU A 162 29.61 -9.48 13.08
CA LEU A 162 28.61 -9.36 14.14
C LEU A 162 28.61 -10.61 15.02
N SER A 163 28.73 -10.41 16.33
CA SER A 163 28.41 -11.46 17.30
C SER A 163 26.92 -11.81 17.25
N LYS A 164 26.56 -12.98 17.79
CA LYS A 164 25.15 -13.42 17.84
C LYS A 164 24.27 -12.42 18.60
N SER A 165 24.75 -11.89 19.72
CA SER A 165 24.03 -10.88 20.50
C SER A 165 23.87 -9.57 19.72
N GLU A 166 24.91 -9.12 19.01
CA GLU A 166 24.79 -7.90 18.17
C GLU A 166 23.80 -8.10 17.02
N ALA A 167 23.74 -9.29 16.41
CA ALA A 167 22.75 -9.60 15.39
C ALA A 167 21.31 -9.62 15.93
N GLU A 168 21.13 -9.93 17.21
CA GLU A 168 19.82 -9.91 17.89
C GLU A 168 19.43 -8.49 18.35
N ASP A 169 20.39 -7.72 18.91
CA ASP A 169 20.13 -6.44 19.57
C ASP A 169 20.17 -5.22 18.64
N LEU A 170 21.01 -5.24 17.60
CA LEU A 170 21.13 -4.12 16.67
C LEU A 170 19.97 -4.11 15.67
N VAL A 171 19.48 -2.92 15.34
CA VAL A 171 18.46 -2.71 14.30
C VAL A 171 18.96 -1.70 13.29
N PHE A 172 19.20 -2.13 12.05
CA PHE A 172 19.62 -1.27 10.96
C PHE A 172 18.40 -0.74 10.21
N VAL A 173 18.08 0.53 10.43
CA VAL A 173 16.96 1.21 9.77
C VAL A 173 17.50 2.01 8.58
N PRO A 174 16.98 1.87 7.36
CA PRO A 174 17.38 2.69 6.22
C PRO A 174 17.05 4.17 6.44
N HIS A 175 17.66 5.05 5.64
CA HIS A 175 17.26 6.45 5.62
C HIS A 175 15.81 6.58 5.08
N PRO A 176 14.96 7.47 5.60
CA PRO A 176 13.58 7.63 5.12
C PRO A 176 13.44 7.85 3.61
N ASN A 177 14.43 8.50 2.97
CA ASN A 177 14.43 8.73 1.53
C ASN A 177 14.52 7.44 0.71
N GLU A 178 15.02 6.34 1.28
CA GLU A 178 15.13 5.05 0.56
C GLU A 178 13.76 4.51 0.17
N HIS A 179 12.72 4.72 0.99
CA HIS A 179 11.36 4.37 0.57
C HIS A 179 10.88 5.25 -0.58
N LEU A 180 11.14 6.56 -0.49
CA LEU A 180 10.71 7.52 -1.50
C LEU A 180 11.37 7.26 -2.85
N SER A 181 12.65 6.85 -2.86
CA SER A 181 13.41 6.55 -4.08
C SER A 181 12.86 5.33 -4.83
N VAL A 182 12.29 4.35 -4.12
CA VAL A 182 11.76 3.12 -4.74
C VAL A 182 10.28 3.18 -5.11
N ILE A 183 9.48 4.07 -4.50
CA ILE A 183 8.02 4.17 -4.75
C ILE A 183 7.72 4.29 -6.24
N GLY A 184 8.41 5.19 -6.95
CA GLY A 184 8.14 5.45 -8.36
C GLY A 184 8.33 4.20 -9.23
N ALA A 185 9.48 3.53 -9.10
CA ALA A 185 9.79 2.33 -9.86
C ALA A 185 8.88 1.15 -9.51
N LEU A 186 8.49 1.00 -8.24
CA LEU A 186 7.56 -0.05 -7.82
C LEU A 186 6.14 0.22 -8.32
N ALA A 187 5.68 1.48 -8.27
CA ALA A 187 4.38 1.87 -8.78
C ALA A 187 4.29 1.72 -10.29
N GLU A 188 5.34 2.05 -11.05
CA GLU A 188 5.39 1.84 -12.50
C GLU A 188 5.22 0.35 -12.84
N ARG A 189 6.01 -0.53 -12.21
CA ARG A 189 5.88 -1.98 -12.38
C ARG A 189 4.50 -2.50 -11.96
N GLY A 190 3.95 -1.96 -10.87
CA GLY A 190 2.60 -2.28 -10.42
C GLY A 190 1.54 -1.88 -11.45
N GLY A 191 1.68 -0.71 -12.05
CA GLY A 191 0.81 -0.23 -13.13
C GLY A 191 0.84 -1.15 -14.34
N ASP A 192 2.03 -1.57 -14.78
CA ASP A 192 2.20 -2.52 -15.88
C ASP A 192 1.51 -3.87 -15.60
N VAL A 193 1.63 -4.37 -14.37
CA VAL A 193 0.95 -5.59 -13.94
C VAL A 193 -0.57 -5.40 -13.99
N LEU A 194 -1.09 -4.30 -13.44
CA LEU A 194 -2.52 -4.03 -13.41
C LEU A 194 -3.10 -3.82 -14.80
N GLY A 195 -2.39 -3.12 -15.69
CA GLY A 195 -2.82 -2.84 -17.06
C GLY A 195 -3.05 -4.10 -17.90
N ARG A 196 -2.40 -5.21 -17.56
CA ARG A 196 -2.56 -6.51 -18.23
C ARG A 196 -3.68 -7.38 -17.65
N ARG A 197 -4.25 -7.01 -16.50
CA ARG A 197 -5.24 -7.80 -15.78
C ARG A 197 -6.67 -7.39 -16.19
N PRO A 198 -7.63 -8.31 -16.29
CA PRO A 198 -9.03 -7.91 -16.41
C PRO A 198 -9.47 -7.21 -15.12
N MET A 199 -10.34 -6.21 -15.22
CA MET A 199 -10.84 -5.47 -14.06
C MET A 199 -12.36 -5.33 -14.12
N SER A 200 -12.98 -5.40 -12.93
CA SER A 200 -14.41 -5.27 -12.71
C SER A 200 -14.70 -4.32 -11.56
N LEU A 201 -15.79 -3.56 -11.66
CA LEU A 201 -16.42 -2.90 -10.53
C LEU A 201 -17.46 -3.84 -9.90
N VAL A 202 -17.23 -4.22 -8.65
CA VAL A 202 -18.16 -5.04 -7.88
C VAL A 202 -19.03 -4.15 -7.00
N PHE A 203 -20.34 -4.28 -7.12
CA PHE A 203 -21.32 -3.59 -6.27
C PHE A 203 -22.02 -4.58 -5.35
N LEU A 204 -22.10 -4.22 -4.07
CA LEU A 204 -22.85 -4.94 -3.06
C LEU A 204 -24.19 -4.24 -2.83
N ASP A 205 -25.20 -5.01 -2.45
CA ASP A 205 -26.52 -4.52 -2.08
C ASP A 205 -26.57 -3.87 -0.68
N ALA A 206 -25.49 -3.96 0.09
CA ALA A 206 -25.36 -3.38 1.43
C ALA A 206 -23.95 -2.77 1.67
N PRO A 207 -23.81 -1.84 2.64
CA PRO A 207 -22.52 -1.22 2.98
C PRO A 207 -21.66 -2.14 3.85
N LEU A 208 -21.13 -3.20 3.25
CA LEU A 208 -20.42 -4.31 3.92
C LEU A 208 -18.89 -4.21 3.86
N LEU A 209 -18.34 -3.27 3.09
CA LEU A 209 -16.89 -3.14 2.91
C LEU A 209 -16.29 -2.19 3.95
N ILE A 210 -15.09 -2.54 4.39
CA ILE A 210 -14.23 -1.69 5.21
C ILE A 210 -13.04 -1.19 4.39
N THR A 211 -12.25 -0.29 4.97
CA THR A 211 -10.95 0.11 4.46
C THR A 211 -9.94 0.14 5.60
N GLY A 212 -8.69 0.40 5.29
CA GLY A 212 -7.60 0.48 6.25
C GLY A 212 -6.45 1.28 5.70
N ASP A 213 -5.43 1.51 6.51
CA ASP A 213 -4.20 2.18 6.09
C ASP A 213 -3.42 1.45 4.98
N GLU A 214 -3.74 0.17 4.74
CA GLU A 214 -3.29 -0.64 3.60
C GLU A 214 -4.51 -1.10 2.77
N PRO A 215 -5.11 -0.23 1.93
CA PRO A 215 -6.44 -0.49 1.35
C PRO A 215 -6.39 -1.40 0.11
N VAL A 216 -5.21 -1.63 -0.48
CA VAL A 216 -5.03 -2.54 -1.62
C VAL A 216 -4.58 -3.89 -1.08
N VAL A 217 -5.39 -4.92 -1.29
CA VAL A 217 -5.12 -6.27 -0.77
C VAL A 217 -5.06 -7.29 -1.89
N THR A 218 -4.23 -8.33 -1.72
CA THR A 218 -4.08 -9.41 -2.68
C THR A 218 -4.71 -10.71 -2.17
N VAL A 219 -5.15 -11.54 -3.12
CA VAL A 219 -5.62 -12.91 -2.90
C VAL A 219 -4.71 -13.85 -3.64
N HIS A 220 -4.34 -14.94 -2.96
CA HIS A 220 -3.58 -16.04 -3.50
C HIS A 220 -4.34 -17.31 -3.14
N SER A 221 -4.62 -18.13 -4.14
CA SER A 221 -5.08 -19.50 -3.98
C SER A 221 -3.94 -20.34 -3.40
N ASP A 222 -4.28 -21.25 -2.50
CA ASP A 222 -3.30 -22.20 -1.96
C ASP A 222 -2.86 -23.25 -3.00
N GLU A 223 -3.53 -23.29 -4.16
CA GLU A 223 -3.36 -24.27 -5.23
C GLU A 223 -2.59 -23.75 -6.45
N SER A 224 -1.64 -22.82 -6.30
CA SER A 224 -0.75 -22.52 -7.43
C SER A 224 0.03 -23.80 -7.81
N PRO A 225 -0.15 -24.36 -9.02
CA PRO A 225 0.55 -25.57 -9.41
C PRO A 225 2.04 -25.24 -9.46
N ILE A 226 2.82 -26.04 -8.73
CA ILE A 226 4.29 -26.03 -8.82
C ILE A 226 4.62 -26.42 -10.26
N LEU A 227 4.84 -25.44 -11.13
CA LEU A 227 5.49 -25.68 -12.42
C LEU A 227 6.95 -25.98 -12.13
N GLY A 228 7.21 -27.26 -11.83
CA GLY A 228 8.54 -27.80 -11.63
C GLY A 228 9.37 -27.65 -12.90
N HIS A 229 10.25 -26.65 -12.91
CA HIS A 229 11.45 -26.72 -13.71
C HIS A 229 12.53 -27.41 -12.87
N SER A 230 12.61 -28.74 -13.04
CA SER A 230 13.70 -29.57 -12.57
C SER A 230 14.99 -29.18 -13.31
N GLY A 231 15.64 -28.12 -12.83
CA GLY A 231 17.00 -27.73 -13.21
C GLY A 231 17.97 -28.24 -12.14
N ASP A 232 18.55 -29.41 -12.41
CA ASP A 232 19.64 -30.01 -11.64
C ASP A 232 20.90 -29.12 -11.75
N GLY A 233 21.48 -28.67 -10.63
CA GLY A 233 22.77 -27.98 -10.66
C GLY A 233 23.12 -27.04 -9.50
N LEU A 234 23.94 -27.55 -8.58
CA LEU A 234 24.94 -26.82 -7.77
C LEU A 234 24.43 -25.84 -6.70
N SER A 235 24.14 -26.39 -5.53
CA SER A 235 23.96 -25.71 -4.24
C SER A 235 25.26 -25.04 -3.76
N GLY A 236 25.40 -23.74 -4.04
CA GLY A 236 26.35 -22.84 -3.38
C GLY A 236 25.71 -22.16 -2.16
N ARG A 237 26.50 -21.97 -1.10
CA ARG A 237 26.16 -21.21 0.12
C ARG A 237 25.50 -19.87 -0.22
N GLY A 238 24.37 -19.57 0.45
CA GLY A 238 23.76 -18.23 0.47
C GLY A 238 22.79 -17.92 -0.68
N GLN A 239 22.14 -18.93 -1.25
CA GLN A 239 21.11 -18.69 -2.27
C GLN A 239 19.77 -18.37 -1.60
N LEU A 240 19.23 -17.18 -1.87
CA LEU A 240 17.81 -16.87 -1.71
C LEU A 240 17.01 -17.71 -2.73
N SER A 241 16.94 -19.02 -2.52
CA SER A 241 16.08 -19.87 -3.32
C SER A 241 14.63 -19.54 -2.96
N PRO A 242 13.77 -19.11 -3.90
CA PRO A 242 12.36 -18.98 -3.60
C PRO A 242 11.86 -20.37 -3.22
N PRO A 243 11.32 -20.57 -2.00
CA PRO A 243 10.76 -21.85 -1.66
C PRO A 243 9.63 -22.15 -2.66
N GLU A 244 9.36 -23.42 -2.91
CA GLU A 244 8.30 -23.94 -3.77
C GLU A 244 6.87 -23.44 -3.42
N ALA A 245 6.74 -22.58 -2.41
CA ALA A 245 5.66 -21.61 -2.31
C ALA A 245 5.96 -20.41 -3.24
N SER A 246 5.61 -20.55 -4.52
CA SER A 246 5.57 -19.48 -5.55
C SER A 246 5.48 -18.08 -4.94
N ALA A 247 6.48 -17.22 -5.20
CA ALA A 247 6.58 -15.87 -4.66
C ALA A 247 5.21 -15.16 -4.64
N ARG A 248 4.57 -15.14 -3.45
CA ARG A 248 3.27 -14.51 -3.23
C ARG A 248 3.50 -13.00 -3.22
N GLY A 249 3.26 -12.38 -4.36
CA GLY A 249 3.44 -10.95 -4.56
C GLY A 249 2.42 -10.38 -5.53
N PHE A 250 2.43 -9.06 -5.67
CA PHE A 250 1.45 -8.32 -6.45
C PHE A 250 1.27 -8.84 -7.91
N ALA A 251 2.38 -9.22 -8.57
CA ALA A 251 2.37 -9.78 -9.92
C ALA A 251 1.66 -11.14 -10.03
N ASN A 252 1.79 -11.98 -9.00
CA ASN A 252 1.30 -13.36 -8.96
C ASN A 252 0.03 -13.50 -8.10
N ALA A 253 -0.62 -12.40 -7.75
CA ALA A 253 -1.90 -12.45 -7.06
C ALA A 253 -2.95 -13.05 -8.01
N ASP A 254 -3.88 -13.84 -7.48
CA ASP A 254 -5.06 -14.29 -8.20
C ASP A 254 -6.08 -13.16 -8.32
N LEU A 255 -6.28 -12.41 -7.23
CA LEU A 255 -7.09 -11.20 -7.22
C LEU A 255 -6.34 -10.05 -6.55
N ILE A 256 -6.57 -8.84 -7.04
CA ILE A 256 -6.18 -7.61 -6.34
C ILE A 256 -7.47 -6.81 -6.11
N MET A 257 -7.69 -6.38 -4.87
CA MET A 257 -8.93 -5.75 -4.43
C MET A 257 -8.64 -4.38 -3.83
N LEU A 258 -9.52 -3.43 -4.13
CA LEU A 258 -9.55 -2.12 -3.48
C LEU A 258 -11.00 -1.68 -3.29
N ALA A 259 -11.47 -1.66 -2.05
CA ALA A 259 -12.77 -1.08 -1.73
C ALA A 259 -12.75 0.44 -1.98
N VAL A 260 -13.65 0.92 -2.83
CA VAL A 260 -13.77 2.33 -3.22
C VAL A 260 -14.94 3.04 -2.55
N SER A 261 -15.88 2.29 -1.99
CA SER A 261 -16.91 2.77 -1.08
C SER A 261 -17.35 1.62 -0.16
N PRO A 262 -18.24 1.85 0.81
CA PRO A 262 -18.80 0.78 1.65
C PRO A 262 -19.51 -0.33 0.87
N SER A 263 -19.92 -0.10 -0.39
CA SER A 263 -20.66 -1.06 -1.21
C SER A 263 -20.09 -1.22 -2.62
N ALA A 264 -18.92 -0.65 -2.91
CA ALA A 264 -18.28 -0.76 -4.22
C ALA A 264 -16.80 -1.07 -4.10
N MET A 265 -16.30 -1.94 -4.97
CA MET A 265 -14.92 -2.40 -5.00
C MET A 265 -14.38 -2.46 -6.43
N MET A 266 -13.11 -2.14 -6.60
CA MET A 266 -12.35 -2.49 -7.80
C MET A 266 -11.70 -3.85 -7.62
N LEU A 267 -11.94 -4.75 -8.56
CA LEU A 267 -11.45 -6.12 -8.54
C LEU A 267 -10.64 -6.40 -9.81
N TYR A 268 -9.37 -6.74 -9.64
CA TYR A 268 -8.49 -7.16 -10.73
C TYR A 268 -8.33 -8.67 -10.70
N GLY A 269 -8.74 -9.35 -11.77
CA GLY A 269 -8.58 -10.80 -11.92
C GLY A 269 -7.14 -11.21 -12.20
N SER A 270 -6.87 -12.52 -12.21
CA SER A 270 -5.56 -13.08 -12.52
C SER A 270 -5.11 -12.72 -13.94
N ALA A 271 -3.80 -12.61 -14.16
CA ALA A 271 -3.24 -12.40 -15.50
C ALA A 271 -3.58 -13.56 -16.47
N ALA A 272 -3.88 -14.75 -15.95
CA ALA A 272 -4.33 -15.90 -16.75
C ALA A 272 -5.80 -15.77 -17.21
N VAL A 273 -6.60 -14.95 -16.53
CA VAL A 273 -8.01 -14.72 -16.86
C VAL A 273 -8.09 -13.67 -17.95
N HIS A 274 -8.68 -14.03 -19.09
CA HIS A 274 -8.71 -13.14 -20.25
C HIS A 274 -9.85 -12.13 -20.21
N ARG A 275 -10.94 -12.43 -19.49
CA ARG A 275 -12.14 -11.58 -19.44
C ARG A 275 -12.81 -11.64 -18.07
N MET A 276 -13.24 -10.47 -17.62
CA MET A 276 -14.19 -10.31 -16.53
C MET A 276 -15.31 -9.37 -17.00
N PRO A 277 -16.54 -9.50 -16.47
CA PRO A 277 -17.55 -8.48 -16.64
C PRO A 277 -17.02 -7.13 -16.16
N HIS A 278 -17.28 -6.03 -16.87
CA HIS A 278 -16.89 -4.69 -16.42
C HIS A 278 -17.55 -4.31 -15.08
N GLU A 279 -18.71 -4.88 -14.82
CA GLU A 279 -19.48 -4.69 -13.60
C GLU A 279 -20.04 -6.02 -13.13
N MET A 280 -20.00 -6.23 -11.81
CA MET A 280 -20.67 -7.34 -11.14
C MET A 280 -21.54 -6.80 -10.00
N ARG A 281 -22.68 -7.43 -9.78
CA ARG A 281 -23.60 -7.10 -8.69
C ARG A 281 -23.80 -8.33 -7.83
N LEU A 282 -23.45 -8.22 -6.57
CA LEU A 282 -23.61 -9.27 -5.59
C LEU A 282 -24.71 -8.86 -4.61
N ALA A 283 -25.52 -9.81 -4.18
CA ALA A 283 -26.60 -9.57 -3.24
C ALA A 283 -26.68 -10.69 -2.18
N GLY A 284 -27.31 -10.38 -1.05
CA GLY A 284 -27.58 -11.32 0.04
C GLY A 284 -26.32 -12.00 0.57
N GLU A 285 -26.39 -13.32 0.73
CA GLU A 285 -25.28 -14.11 1.30
C GLU A 285 -24.01 -14.07 0.46
N VAL A 286 -24.13 -13.96 -0.87
CA VAL A 286 -22.96 -13.86 -1.77
C VAL A 286 -22.23 -12.54 -1.54
N ALA A 287 -22.95 -11.43 -1.40
CA ALA A 287 -22.35 -10.14 -1.06
C ALA A 287 -21.69 -10.15 0.32
N ALA A 288 -22.35 -10.76 1.31
CA ALA A 288 -21.82 -10.90 2.66
C ALA A 288 -20.54 -11.74 2.71
N SER A 289 -20.53 -12.89 2.04
CA SER A 289 -19.34 -13.76 1.97
C SER A 289 -18.18 -13.08 1.26
N PHE A 290 -18.45 -12.41 0.13
CA PHE A 290 -17.43 -11.67 -0.62
C PHE A 290 -16.84 -10.51 0.21
N ALA A 291 -17.69 -9.75 0.90
CA ALA A 291 -17.25 -8.67 1.77
C ALA A 291 -16.46 -9.20 2.97
N ALA A 292 -16.85 -10.33 3.57
CA ALA A 292 -16.13 -10.95 4.68
C ALA A 292 -14.70 -11.32 4.29
N GLU A 293 -14.51 -12.00 3.14
CA GLU A 293 -13.17 -12.34 2.65
C GLU A 293 -12.30 -11.09 2.45
N HIS A 294 -12.84 -10.07 1.78
CA HIS A 294 -12.13 -8.81 1.59
C HIS A 294 -11.76 -8.16 2.92
N ASN A 295 -12.71 -8.07 3.85
CA ASN A 295 -12.53 -7.40 5.12
C ASN A 295 -11.48 -8.10 5.98
N ASP A 296 -11.44 -9.44 5.98
CA ASP A 296 -10.41 -10.22 6.64
C ASP A 296 -9.01 -9.89 6.10
N ARG A 297 -8.88 -9.70 4.78
CA ARG A 297 -7.62 -9.31 4.15
C ARG A 297 -7.22 -7.89 4.47
N VAL A 298 -8.15 -6.94 4.50
CA VAL A 298 -7.87 -5.56 4.92
C VAL A 298 -7.41 -5.54 6.37
N VAL A 299 -8.08 -6.27 7.27
CA VAL A 299 -7.68 -6.38 8.67
C VAL A 299 -6.28 -6.99 8.82
N ALA A 300 -5.98 -8.05 8.07
CA ALA A 300 -4.68 -8.71 8.09
C ALA A 300 -3.55 -7.83 7.50
N ALA A 301 -3.85 -7.03 6.47
CA ALA A 301 -2.88 -6.16 5.82
C ALA A 301 -2.60 -4.88 6.62
N SER A 302 -3.63 -4.31 7.27
CA SER A 302 -3.57 -3.04 7.97
C SER A 302 -2.60 -3.02 9.15
N VAL A 303 -1.87 -1.92 9.27
CA VAL A 303 -0.78 -1.73 10.23
C VAL A 303 -1.26 -0.97 11.46
N ASP A 304 -1.90 0.17 11.26
CA ASP A 304 -2.23 1.13 12.33
C ASP A 304 -3.73 1.19 12.63
N TRP A 305 -4.56 1.20 11.59
CA TRP A 305 -6.00 1.31 11.76
C TRP A 305 -6.78 0.68 10.60
N VAL A 306 -7.99 0.22 10.93
CA VAL A 306 -9.05 -0.07 9.96
C VAL A 306 -10.22 0.89 10.19
N ALA A 307 -10.98 1.18 9.14
CA ALA A 307 -12.11 2.09 9.21
C ALA A 307 -13.29 1.57 8.40
N ALA A 308 -14.50 1.91 8.84
CA ALA A 308 -15.73 1.61 8.15
C ALA A 308 -16.69 2.78 8.22
N ASN A 309 -17.73 2.72 7.38
CA ASN A 309 -18.87 3.60 7.55
C ASN A 309 -19.54 3.36 8.92
N PRO A 310 -19.99 4.40 9.65
CA PRO A 310 -20.68 4.21 10.92
C PRO A 310 -21.96 3.36 10.84
N ALA A 311 -22.55 3.17 9.66
CA ALA A 311 -23.68 2.27 9.45
C ALA A 311 -23.29 0.79 9.24
N HIS A 312 -21.99 0.46 9.16
CA HIS A 312 -21.53 -0.92 9.00
C HIS A 312 -21.87 -1.75 10.24
N HIS A 313 -22.82 -2.67 10.10
CA HIS A 313 -23.48 -3.36 11.22
C HIS A 313 -22.54 -4.27 12.02
N ALA A 314 -21.58 -4.95 11.37
CA ALA A 314 -20.69 -5.91 12.02
C ALA A 314 -19.33 -5.34 12.46
N PHE A 315 -19.01 -4.07 12.17
CA PHE A 315 -17.62 -3.58 12.31
C PHE A 315 -17.10 -3.64 13.75
N THR A 316 -17.97 -3.38 14.72
CA THR A 316 -17.63 -3.38 16.14
C THR A 316 -17.41 -4.79 16.70
N SER A 317 -18.06 -5.80 16.13
CA SER A 317 -17.96 -7.21 16.53
C SER A 317 -16.95 -8.02 15.71
N MET A 318 -16.40 -7.45 14.64
CA MET A 318 -15.36 -8.11 13.84
C MET A 318 -14.15 -8.52 14.69
N VAL A 319 -13.61 -9.70 14.41
CA VAL A 319 -12.36 -10.16 15.01
C VAL A 319 -11.20 -9.41 14.37
N MET A 320 -10.28 -8.94 15.20
CA MET A 320 -9.08 -8.22 14.79
C MET A 320 -7.87 -9.05 15.24
N PRO A 321 -7.41 -10.04 14.45
CA PRO A 321 -6.20 -10.78 14.80
C PRO A 321 -5.02 -9.82 14.96
N PRO A 322 -4.01 -10.16 15.78
CA PRO A 322 -2.80 -9.36 15.88
C PRO A 322 -2.14 -9.22 14.50
N PRO A 323 -1.45 -8.09 14.22
CA PRO A 323 -0.72 -7.93 12.97
C PRO A 323 0.30 -9.06 12.78
N GLY A 324 0.29 -9.70 11.60
CA GLY A 324 1.26 -10.72 11.24
C GLY A 324 2.64 -10.13 10.93
N ALA A 325 3.61 -11.00 10.69
CA ALA A 325 4.92 -10.59 10.19
C ALA A 325 4.80 -9.84 8.85
N VAL A 326 5.70 -8.87 8.63
CA VAL A 326 5.71 -8.06 7.41
C VAL A 326 6.20 -8.89 6.22
N ILE A 327 7.20 -9.73 6.47
CA ILE A 327 7.83 -10.68 5.56
C ILE A 327 8.13 -11.97 6.32
N ARG A 328 8.20 -13.09 5.60
CA ARG A 328 8.77 -14.34 6.11
C ARG A 328 10.08 -14.64 5.39
N VAL A 329 11.12 -14.88 6.16
CA VAL A 329 12.48 -15.21 5.70
C VAL A 329 12.77 -16.67 6.03
N HIS A 330 13.27 -17.40 5.05
CA HIS A 330 13.67 -18.80 5.16
C HIS A 330 15.14 -18.93 4.78
N ASP A 331 16.05 -19.00 5.75
CA ASP A 331 17.50 -19.04 5.52
C ASP A 331 18.22 -20.13 6.34
N ASN A 332 17.51 -21.22 6.63
CA ASN A 332 17.93 -22.30 7.54
C ASN A 332 18.01 -21.90 9.02
N GLY A 333 17.32 -20.83 9.41
CA GLY A 333 17.10 -20.49 10.83
C GLY A 333 18.20 -19.63 11.43
N SER A 334 18.77 -18.71 10.66
CA SER A 334 19.70 -17.74 11.21
C SER A 334 19.01 -16.84 12.25
N ALA A 335 19.79 -16.26 13.16
CA ALA A 335 19.28 -15.27 14.11
C ALA A 335 18.65 -14.06 13.39
N ALA A 336 19.20 -13.66 12.24
CA ALA A 336 18.68 -12.56 11.43
C ALA A 336 17.30 -12.89 10.85
N ALA A 337 17.08 -14.11 10.34
CA ALA A 337 15.77 -14.53 9.87
C ALA A 337 14.78 -14.70 11.02
N ALA A 338 15.20 -15.23 12.18
CA ALA A 338 14.35 -15.31 13.36
C ALA A 338 13.86 -13.91 13.79
N ALA A 339 14.76 -12.92 13.84
CA ALA A 339 14.42 -11.53 14.15
C ALA A 339 13.47 -10.91 13.10
N ALA A 340 13.74 -11.10 11.80
CA ALA A 340 12.87 -10.63 10.73
C ALA A 340 11.47 -11.26 10.80
N ASN A 341 11.38 -12.57 11.08
CA ASN A 341 10.12 -13.31 11.20
C ASN A 341 9.33 -12.95 12.46
N ALA A 342 10.02 -12.56 13.54
CA ALA A 342 9.39 -12.08 14.77
C ALA A 342 8.91 -10.62 14.66
N THR A 343 9.37 -9.89 13.65
CA THR A 343 9.01 -8.49 13.45
C THR A 343 7.57 -8.36 12.94
N VAL A 344 6.67 -7.99 13.85
CA VAL A 344 5.27 -7.70 13.53
C VAL A 344 5.13 -6.47 12.63
N ALA A 345 4.07 -6.47 11.81
CA ALA A 345 3.66 -5.28 11.10
C ALA A 345 3.24 -4.19 12.10
N GLY A 346 4.00 -3.10 12.11
CA GLY A 346 3.82 -1.96 12.99
C GLY A 346 4.23 -0.68 12.30
N ARG A 347 4.01 0.45 12.97
CA ARG A 347 4.41 1.76 12.43
C ARG A 347 5.91 1.75 12.11
N PRO A 348 6.33 2.32 10.97
CA PRO A 348 7.74 2.51 10.65
C PRO A 348 8.50 3.21 11.77
N ILE A 349 9.77 2.85 11.95
CA ILE A 349 10.61 3.46 12.98
C ILE A 349 10.82 4.93 12.61
N ARG A 350 10.34 5.83 13.48
CA ARG A 350 10.67 7.26 13.35
C ARG A 350 12.12 7.43 13.76
N ARG A 351 12.99 7.69 12.78
CA ARG A 351 14.32 8.22 13.11
C ARG A 351 14.15 9.55 13.84
N LEU A 352 14.84 9.66 14.96
CA LEU A 352 15.10 10.92 15.64
C LEU A 352 15.72 11.88 14.63
N ARG A 353 15.23 13.11 14.56
CA ARG A 353 15.86 14.16 13.75
C ARG A 353 17.28 14.36 14.27
N ALA A 354 18.21 14.85 13.44
CA ALA A 354 19.55 15.19 13.90
C ALA A 354 19.51 16.11 15.15
N ASP A 355 18.50 16.99 15.21
CA ASP A 355 18.22 17.88 16.33
C ASP A 355 17.82 17.14 17.62
N ASP A 356 17.14 15.99 17.51
CA ASP A 356 16.74 15.15 18.65
C ASP A 356 17.95 14.40 19.25
N VAL A 357 19.01 14.20 18.46
CA VAL A 357 20.28 13.57 18.89
C VAL A 357 21.20 14.62 19.53
N ALA A 358 21.23 15.84 19.00
CA ALA A 358 22.04 16.95 19.53
C ALA A 358 21.65 17.36 20.97
N LEU A 359 20.38 17.15 21.37
CA LEU A 359 19.88 17.44 22.72
C LEU A 359 20.26 16.40 23.79
N ARG A 360 20.85 15.25 23.42
CA ARG A 360 21.32 14.23 24.39
C ARG A 360 22.81 14.30 24.70
N SER A 361 23.55 15.19 24.06
CA SER A 361 24.99 15.41 24.28
C SER A 361 25.32 16.33 25.47
N GLY A 362 24.34 16.70 26.30
CA GLY A 362 24.56 17.55 27.48
C GLY A 362 23.73 17.14 28.69
N GLY A 363 24.28 16.28 29.56
CA GLY A 363 23.96 16.29 30.99
C GLY A 363 23.50 14.98 31.65
N GLU A 364 24.48 14.33 32.29
CA GLU A 364 24.43 13.47 33.50
C GLU A 364 23.88 12.01 33.49
N PRO A 365 24.51 11.11 34.29
CA PRO A 365 24.15 9.69 34.40
C PRO A 365 23.03 9.45 35.42
N VAL A 366 22.32 8.33 35.27
CA VAL A 366 21.51 7.70 36.34
C VAL A 366 22.38 6.73 37.12
#